data_AF-A0A953Z312-F1
#
_entry.id   AF-A0A953Z312-F1
#
_cell.length_a   1.000
_cell.length_b   1.000
_cell.length_c   1.000
_cell.angle_alpha   90.00
_cell.angle_beta   90.00
_cell.angle_gamma   90.00
#
_symmetry.space_group_name_H-M   'P 1'
#
loop_
_entity.id
_entity.type
_entity.pdbx_description
1 polymer ?
#
loop_
_entity_poly.entity_id
_entity_poly.type
_entity_poly.pdbx_seq_one_letter_code
_entity_poly.pdbx_strand_id
1 'polypeptide(L)'
;MASKAASKSKSAATKTTKRARTRKPASKRKKSAASAEVAIPRATSNLDDKEVLLSGGATAGTAYGRCGGRILSTRIEQQVCDILARTGVTHSHAPRHFEIRYEDERVAAYAPMIVLRVRGREGKTVVLEAADRIDEGTLGKIRAFRRQYGAEFYMCMIAPEEILDDIPLDAYDESATTEFAQNLISRLAD
;
A
#
# COMPACT_ATOMS: atom_id res chain seq x y z
N MET A 1 50.02 22.73 31.37
CA MET A 1 49.97 22.44 32.83
C MET A 1 49.01 21.29 33.04
N ALA A 2 49.50 20.24 33.70
CA ALA A 2 48.83 18.96 33.90
C ALA A 2 48.09 18.92 35.24
N SER A 3 47.02 18.12 35.33
CA SER A 3 46.46 17.40 36.51
C SER A 3 45.26 16.61 35.97
N LYS A 4 45.22 15.29 35.77
CA LYS A 4 45.59 14.10 36.56
C LYS A 4 44.70 13.90 37.80
N ALA A 5 43.70 13.02 37.70
CA ALA A 5 43.39 12.03 38.74
C ALA A 5 42.44 10.95 38.20
N ALA A 6 42.82 9.70 38.43
CA ALA A 6 42.07 8.48 38.16
C ALA A 6 41.60 7.88 39.49
N SER A 7 40.57 7.04 39.49
CA SER A 7 40.48 5.95 40.46
C SER A 7 39.66 4.76 39.94
N LYS A 8 40.34 3.61 39.96
CA LYS A 8 39.88 2.26 39.62
C LYS A 8 39.07 1.60 40.75
N SER A 9 38.49 0.45 40.37
CA SER A 9 38.38 -0.83 41.11
C SER A 9 37.14 -1.02 41.98
N LYS A 10 36.54 -2.21 42.18
CA LYS A 10 36.96 -3.64 42.06
C LYS A 10 35.64 -4.48 42.14
N SER A 11 35.51 -5.62 41.45
CA SER A 11 35.56 -7.00 42.00
C SER A 11 34.43 -7.34 43.00
N ALA A 12 33.74 -8.48 43.07
CA ALA A 12 33.84 -9.82 42.46
C ALA A 12 32.59 -10.66 42.83
N ALA A 13 32.36 -11.71 42.03
CA ALA A 13 31.97 -13.08 42.39
C ALA A 13 30.69 -13.36 43.22
N THR A 14 29.84 -14.29 42.74
CA THR A 14 29.96 -15.74 43.03
C THR A 14 28.73 -16.52 42.53
N LYS A 15 29.00 -17.72 42.03
CA LYS A 15 28.12 -18.76 41.48
C LYS A 15 26.96 -19.17 42.42
N THR A 16 25.85 -19.65 41.83
CA THR A 16 25.18 -20.85 42.38
C THR A 16 24.40 -21.62 41.31
N THR A 17 24.85 -22.85 41.10
CA THR A 17 24.19 -23.94 40.38
C THR A 17 22.94 -24.44 41.13
N LYS A 18 21.82 -24.64 40.43
CA LYS A 18 20.80 -25.64 40.83
C LYS A 18 20.37 -26.48 39.64
N ARG A 19 20.55 -27.78 39.82
CA ARG A 19 20.19 -28.90 38.96
C ARG A 19 18.67 -29.11 38.90
N ALA A 20 18.26 -29.61 37.74
CA ALA A 20 17.28 -30.67 37.47
C ALA A 20 15.85 -30.55 38.02
N ARG A 21 14.90 -30.44 37.08
CA ARG A 21 13.62 -31.14 37.15
C ARG A 21 13.17 -31.63 35.78
N THR A 22 13.47 -32.89 35.51
CA THR A 22 12.77 -33.75 34.55
C THR A 22 11.30 -33.90 34.94
N ARG A 23 10.37 -33.75 33.98
CA ARG A 23 9.17 -34.59 33.75
C ARG A 23 8.13 -33.87 32.87
N LYS A 24 7.97 -34.33 31.62
CA LYS A 24 6.81 -35.10 31.11
C LYS A 24 6.87 -35.17 29.57
N PRO A 25 6.88 -36.36 28.95
CA PRO A 25 6.72 -36.47 27.50
C PRO A 25 5.30 -36.10 27.10
N ALA A 26 5.19 -35.39 25.98
CA ALA A 26 3.94 -34.99 25.35
C ALA A 26 3.09 -36.21 24.99
N SER A 27 1.82 -36.18 25.39
CA SER A 27 0.79 -37.12 24.97
C SER A 27 0.68 -37.11 23.44
N LYS A 28 0.95 -38.27 22.81
CA LYS A 28 0.71 -38.49 21.38
C LYS A 28 -0.79 -38.37 21.11
N ARG A 29 -1.17 -37.30 20.39
CA ARG A 29 -2.50 -37.10 19.84
C ARG A 29 -2.80 -38.24 18.85
N LYS A 30 -3.81 -39.06 19.15
CA LYS A 30 -4.31 -40.12 18.28
C LYS A 30 -4.79 -39.51 16.96
N LYS A 31 -4.28 -40.02 15.83
CA LYS A 31 -4.90 -39.85 14.50
C LYS A 31 -6.19 -40.67 14.50
N SER A 32 -7.33 -40.02 14.58
CA SER A 32 -8.61 -40.61 14.17
C SER A 32 -8.68 -40.56 12.65
N ALA A 33 -8.60 -41.73 12.04
CA ALA A 33 -9.02 -41.97 10.66
C ALA A 33 -10.55 -42.03 10.58
N ALA A 34 -11.05 -41.77 9.38
CA ALA A 34 -12.41 -41.99 8.87
C ALA A 34 -13.50 -41.02 9.33
N SER A 35 -13.76 -40.02 8.47
CA SER A 35 -15.12 -39.57 8.20
C SER A 35 -15.29 -39.37 6.69
N ALA A 36 -16.15 -40.23 6.15
CA ALA A 36 -16.87 -40.21 4.88
C ALA A 36 -16.60 -39.06 3.89
N GLU A 37 -16.17 -39.45 2.68
CA GLU A 37 -16.50 -38.73 1.46
C GLU A 37 -18.02 -38.59 1.35
N VAL A 38 -18.51 -37.37 1.53
CA VAL A 38 -19.81 -36.98 0.97
C VAL A 38 -19.50 -36.40 -0.39
N ALA A 39 -19.76 -37.19 -1.42
CA ALA A 39 -19.73 -36.77 -2.81
C ALA A 39 -20.81 -35.70 -3.02
N ILE A 40 -20.40 -34.44 -3.06
CA ILE A 40 -21.25 -33.34 -3.53
C ILE A 40 -21.23 -33.39 -5.07
N PRO A 41 -22.36 -33.57 -5.76
CA PRO A 41 -22.39 -33.43 -7.21
C PRO A 41 -22.02 -31.99 -7.58
N ARG A 42 -20.86 -31.83 -8.23
CA ARG A 42 -20.49 -30.59 -8.91
C ARG A 42 -21.52 -30.34 -10.01
N ALA A 43 -22.20 -29.20 -9.94
CA ALA A 43 -23.02 -28.69 -11.02
C ALA A 43 -22.14 -28.56 -12.28
N THR A 44 -22.36 -29.45 -13.25
CA THR A 44 -21.86 -29.29 -14.62
C THR A 44 -22.73 -28.23 -15.28
N SER A 45 -22.20 -27.00 -15.38
CA SER A 45 -22.68 -26.07 -16.40
C SER A 45 -22.02 -26.47 -17.72
N ASN A 46 -22.69 -27.37 -18.44
CA ASN A 46 -22.57 -27.44 -19.89
C ASN A 46 -23.29 -26.21 -20.43
N LEU A 47 -22.53 -25.16 -20.76
CA LEU A 47 -22.93 -24.24 -21.82
C LEU A 47 -21.73 -24.10 -22.75
N ASP A 48 -22.00 -24.59 -23.95
CA ASP A 48 -21.16 -24.66 -25.13
C ASP A 48 -20.35 -23.41 -25.42
N ASP A 49 -19.18 -23.72 -25.96
CA ASP A 49 -18.35 -22.93 -26.84
C ASP A 49 -19.16 -22.11 -27.86
N LYS A 50 -19.17 -20.79 -27.67
CA LYS A 50 -18.91 -19.84 -28.75
C LYS A 50 -17.99 -18.73 -28.25
N GLU A 51 -16.69 -18.99 -28.43
CA GLU A 51 -15.84 -18.11 -29.23
C GLU A 51 -16.40 -16.71 -29.46
N VAL A 52 -16.20 -15.83 -28.47
CA VAL A 52 -15.98 -14.41 -28.77
C VAL A 52 -14.72 -14.03 -28.02
N LEU A 53 -13.59 -14.20 -28.73
CA LEU A 53 -12.40 -13.39 -28.54
C LEU A 53 -12.79 -11.91 -28.70
N LEU A 54 -13.32 -11.30 -27.63
CA LEU A 54 -13.33 -9.85 -27.44
C LEU A 54 -11.93 -9.40 -27.00
N SER A 55 -10.92 -9.80 -27.78
CA SER A 55 -9.69 -9.02 -27.89
C SER A 55 -10.00 -7.87 -28.84
N GLY A 56 -10.27 -6.69 -28.28
CA GLY A 56 -10.52 -5.48 -29.08
C GLY A 56 -12.01 -5.20 -29.29
N GLY A 57 -12.68 -4.75 -28.23
CA GLY A 57 -14.03 -4.21 -28.31
C GLY A 57 -14.14 -2.99 -27.41
N ALA A 58 -13.73 -1.84 -27.92
CA ALA A 58 -14.10 -0.54 -27.37
C ALA A 58 -15.62 -0.37 -27.52
N THR A 59 -16.39 -0.96 -26.61
CA THR A 59 -17.84 -0.80 -26.57
C THR A 59 -18.22 0.28 -25.56
N ALA A 60 -18.55 1.44 -26.14
CA ALA A 60 -19.56 2.40 -25.67
C ALA A 60 -19.59 2.70 -24.16
N GLY A 61 -18.69 3.60 -23.77
CA GLY A 61 -18.55 4.18 -22.44
C GLY A 61 -17.08 4.46 -22.24
N THR A 62 -16.69 5.71 -22.03
CA THR A 62 -15.29 6.14 -21.83
C THR A 62 -14.72 5.53 -20.55
N ALA A 63 -14.45 4.22 -20.56
CA ALA A 63 -13.77 3.53 -19.48
C ALA A 63 -12.26 3.74 -19.70
N TYR A 64 -11.58 4.28 -18.69
CA TYR A 64 -10.16 4.58 -18.72
C TYR A 64 -9.26 3.32 -18.64
N GLY A 65 -9.74 2.17 -19.13
CA GLY A 65 -9.07 0.88 -19.02
C GLY A 65 -9.26 0.18 -17.67
N ARG A 66 -8.45 -0.85 -17.43
CA ARG A 66 -8.47 -1.65 -16.20
C ARG A 66 -7.04 -1.91 -15.71
N CYS A 67 -6.84 -1.83 -14.40
CA CYS A 67 -5.62 -2.31 -13.73
C CYS A 67 -5.99 -3.15 -12.51
N GLY A 68 -5.34 -4.30 -12.34
CA GLY A 68 -5.60 -5.19 -11.19
C GLY A 68 -7.06 -5.65 -11.04
N GLY A 69 -7.80 -5.76 -12.15
CA GLY A 69 -9.23 -6.11 -12.16
C GLY A 69 -10.20 -4.95 -11.89
N ARG A 70 -9.70 -3.78 -11.50
CA ARG A 70 -10.48 -2.56 -11.25
C ARG A 70 -10.59 -1.69 -12.50
N ILE A 71 -11.74 -1.05 -12.70
CA ILE A 71 -11.93 0.01 -13.71
C ILE A 71 -11.27 1.30 -13.19
N LEU A 72 -10.45 1.92 -14.03
CA LEU A 72 -9.79 3.17 -13.68
C LEU A 72 -10.78 4.34 -13.75
N SER A 73 -10.63 5.28 -12.82
CA SER A 73 -11.58 6.37 -12.56
C SER A 73 -11.29 7.63 -13.37
N THR A 74 -10.03 7.88 -13.73
CA THR A 74 -9.62 9.06 -14.50
C THR A 74 -8.62 8.71 -15.60
N ARG A 75 -8.48 9.62 -16.59
CA ARG A 75 -7.47 9.53 -17.65
C ARG A 75 -6.04 9.57 -17.09
N ILE A 76 -5.83 10.36 -16.03
CA ILE A 76 -4.52 10.50 -15.40
C ILE A 76 -4.17 9.22 -14.64
N GLU A 77 -5.13 8.60 -13.94
CA GLU A 77 -4.93 7.29 -13.31
C GLU A 77 -4.50 6.24 -14.35
N GLN A 78 -5.15 6.22 -15.53
CA GLN A 78 -4.74 5.37 -16.65
C GLN A 78 -3.29 5.62 -17.07
N GLN A 79 -2.92 6.88 -17.31
CA GLN A 79 -1.57 7.23 -17.73
C GLN A 79 -0.52 6.83 -16.69
N VAL A 80 -0.80 7.04 -15.40
CA VAL A 80 0.07 6.62 -14.29
C VAL A 80 0.22 5.09 -14.28
N CYS A 81 -0.88 4.34 -14.41
CA CYS A 81 -0.82 2.87 -14.51
C CYS A 81 -0.01 2.38 -15.71
N ASP A 82 -0.18 3.00 -16.88
CA ASP A 82 0.56 2.65 -18.09
C ASP A 82 2.06 2.93 -17.94
N ILE A 83 2.43 4.01 -17.26
CA ILE A 83 3.83 4.30 -16.92
C ILE A 83 4.37 3.23 -15.97
N LEU A 84 3.67 2.95 -14.87
CA LEU A 84 4.09 1.95 -13.87
C LEU A 84 4.25 0.55 -14.50
N ALA A 85 3.35 0.17 -15.40
CA ALA A 85 3.44 -1.09 -16.14
C ALA A 85 4.68 -1.15 -17.04
N ARG A 86 4.96 -0.08 -17.79
CA ARG A 86 6.14 -0.01 -18.68
C ARG A 86 7.46 0.02 -17.92
N THR A 87 7.49 0.62 -16.73
CA THR A 87 8.69 0.65 -15.88
C THR A 87 8.85 -0.60 -15.01
N GLY A 88 7.91 -1.55 -15.07
CA GLY A 88 7.95 -2.78 -14.26
C GLY A 88 7.67 -2.53 -12.77
N VAL A 89 7.10 -1.38 -12.41
CA VAL A 89 6.79 -1.02 -11.02
C VAL A 89 5.48 -1.67 -10.62
N THR A 90 5.58 -2.66 -9.72
CA THR A 90 4.41 -3.33 -9.15
C THR A 90 3.64 -2.35 -8.27
N HIS A 91 2.32 -2.29 -8.46
CA HIS A 91 1.44 -1.39 -7.70
C HIS A 91 0.11 -2.07 -7.36
N SER A 92 -0.67 -1.45 -6.48
CA SER A 92 -2.00 -1.92 -6.08
C SER A 92 -2.95 -0.73 -5.94
N HIS A 93 -4.21 -0.91 -6.37
CA HIS A 93 -5.24 0.12 -6.19
C HIS A 93 -6.00 -0.09 -4.90
N ALA A 94 -6.19 0.99 -4.11
CA ALA A 94 -6.98 1.01 -2.89
C ALA A 94 -6.87 -0.27 -2.03
N PRO A 95 -5.65 -0.75 -1.69
CA PRO A 95 -5.49 -2.06 -1.05
C PRO A 95 -6.03 -2.10 0.39
N ARG A 96 -6.25 -0.92 1.00
CA ARG A 96 -6.74 -0.77 2.37
C ARG A 96 -7.49 0.55 2.51
N HIS A 97 -8.53 0.53 3.32
CA HIS A 97 -9.17 1.73 3.85
C HIS A 97 -8.55 2.12 5.19
N PHE A 98 -8.26 3.41 5.33
CA PHE A 98 -7.75 4.05 6.53
C PHE A 98 -8.87 4.87 7.16
N GLU A 99 -8.98 4.79 8.48
CA GLU A 99 -9.79 5.74 9.25
C GLU A 99 -9.00 7.04 9.35
N ILE A 100 -9.58 8.15 8.91
CA ILE A 100 -8.97 9.47 9.04
C ILE A 100 -9.85 10.35 9.91
N ARG A 101 -9.23 11.25 10.67
CA ARG A 101 -9.94 12.25 11.49
C ARG A 101 -9.60 13.65 11.01
N TYR A 102 -10.65 14.42 10.74
CA TYR A 102 -10.56 15.84 10.43
C TYR A 102 -10.24 16.65 11.70
N GLU A 103 -10.01 17.95 11.54
CA GLU A 103 -9.70 18.86 12.66
C GLU A 103 -10.91 19.12 13.56
N ASP A 104 -12.11 18.96 13.03
CA ASP A 104 -13.38 19.07 13.76
C ASP A 104 -13.84 17.74 14.37
N GLU A 105 -12.91 16.79 14.57
CA GLU A 105 -13.13 15.45 15.14
C GLU A 105 -14.08 14.55 14.33
N ARG A 106 -14.55 14.97 13.15
CA ARG A 106 -15.28 14.08 12.25
C ARG A 106 -14.35 12.98 11.73
N VAL A 107 -14.92 11.80 11.49
CA VAL A 107 -14.18 10.62 11.02
C VAL A 107 -14.67 10.24 9.63
N ALA A 108 -13.75 9.82 8.75
CA ALA A 108 -14.07 9.29 7.44
C ALA A 108 -13.17 8.11 7.07
N ALA A 109 -13.57 7.34 6.06
CA ALA A 109 -12.70 6.38 5.41
C ALA A 109 -12.00 7.03 4.21
N TYR A 110 -10.71 6.77 4.08
CA TYR A 110 -9.89 7.16 2.94
C TYR A 110 -9.09 5.95 2.43
N ALA A 111 -8.96 5.82 1.11
CA ALA A 111 -8.15 4.79 0.50
C ALA A 111 -7.29 5.47 -0.58
N PRO A 112 -5.95 5.39 -0.49
CA PRO A 112 -5.09 5.94 -1.52
C PRO A 112 -5.38 5.30 -2.87
N MET A 113 -5.32 6.10 -3.93
CA MET A 113 -5.62 5.62 -5.29
C MET A 113 -4.68 4.50 -5.70
N ILE A 114 -3.37 4.73 -5.64
CA ILE A 114 -2.34 3.75 -5.99
C ILE A 114 -1.32 3.64 -4.86
N VAL A 115 -0.92 2.41 -4.52
CA VAL A 115 0.15 2.10 -3.59
C VAL A 115 1.25 1.36 -4.32
N LEU A 116 2.47 1.88 -4.28
CA LEU A 116 3.61 1.22 -4.92
C LEU A 116 4.12 0.06 -4.05
N ARG A 117 4.46 -1.06 -4.70
CA ARG A 117 5.02 -2.26 -4.07
C ARG A 117 6.53 -2.34 -4.31
N VAL A 118 7.20 -1.22 -4.12
CA VAL A 118 8.66 -1.09 -4.26
C VAL A 118 9.30 -0.76 -2.92
N ARG A 119 10.63 -0.65 -2.90
CA ARG A 119 11.34 -0.15 -1.73
C ARG A 119 10.85 1.27 -1.46
N GLY A 120 10.29 1.47 -0.28
CA GLY A 120 9.74 2.75 0.11
C GLY A 120 10.76 3.88 0.08
N ARG A 121 10.32 5.10 -0.25
CA ARG A 121 11.16 6.30 -0.15
C ARG A 121 11.23 6.73 1.30
N GLU A 122 12.43 7.01 1.81
CA GLU A 122 12.65 7.35 3.23
C GLU A 122 12.15 6.27 4.21
N GLY A 123 12.06 5.01 3.75
CA GLY A 123 11.48 3.91 4.53
C GLY A 123 9.95 3.94 4.63
N LYS A 124 9.28 4.87 3.95
CA LYS A 124 7.83 5.03 3.92
C LYS A 124 7.21 4.36 2.69
N THR A 125 5.98 3.88 2.84
CA THR A 125 5.22 3.34 1.71
C THR A 125 4.82 4.47 0.76
N VAL A 126 5.18 4.37 -0.51
CA VAL A 126 4.85 5.39 -1.51
C VAL A 126 3.41 5.20 -1.98
N VAL A 127 2.64 6.28 -1.92
CA VAL A 127 1.27 6.33 -2.43
C VAL A 127 1.15 7.43 -3.47
N LEU A 128 0.42 7.16 -4.54
CA LEU A 128 0.17 8.12 -5.61
C LEU A 128 -1.32 8.49 -5.60
N GLU A 129 -1.58 9.78 -5.63
CA GLU A 129 -2.88 10.35 -5.92
C GLU A 129 -2.83 11.03 -7.28
N ALA A 130 -3.81 10.75 -8.12
CA ALA A 130 -3.93 11.35 -9.44
C ALA A 130 -5.22 12.16 -9.53
N ALA A 131 -5.13 13.47 -9.78
CA ALA A 131 -6.29 14.36 -9.79
C ALA A 131 -6.41 15.09 -11.13
N ASP A 132 -7.57 14.99 -11.77
CA ASP A 132 -7.94 15.79 -12.95
C ASP A 132 -8.73 17.05 -12.59
N ARG A 133 -9.22 17.12 -11.35
CA ARG A 133 -9.96 18.25 -10.78
C ARG A 133 -9.81 18.27 -9.27
N ILE A 134 -10.11 19.42 -8.67
CA ILE A 134 -10.10 19.59 -7.22
C ILE A 134 -11.48 19.27 -6.68
N ASP A 135 -11.54 18.24 -5.84
CA ASP A 135 -12.70 17.92 -5.01
C ASP A 135 -12.33 18.23 -3.56
N GLU A 136 -12.91 19.28 -2.97
CA GLU A 136 -12.61 19.71 -1.60
C GLU A 136 -12.80 18.58 -0.57
N GLY A 137 -13.80 17.71 -0.80
CA GLY A 137 -14.03 16.54 0.03
C GLY A 137 -12.84 15.57 0.02
N THR A 138 -12.36 15.20 -1.16
CA THR A 138 -11.19 14.33 -1.34
C THR A 138 -9.91 14.99 -0.84
N LEU A 139 -9.71 16.29 -1.13
CA LEU A 139 -8.54 17.03 -0.67
C LEU A 139 -8.48 17.10 0.87
N GLY A 140 -9.62 17.32 1.52
CA GLY A 140 -9.72 17.26 2.98
C GLY A 140 -9.32 15.90 3.54
N LYS A 141 -9.69 14.80 2.86
CA LYS A 141 -9.27 13.44 3.24
C LYS A 141 -7.77 13.22 3.07
N ILE A 142 -7.20 13.68 1.96
CA ILE A 142 -5.76 13.57 1.67
C ILE A 142 -4.94 14.30 2.73
N ARG A 143 -5.32 15.55 3.07
CA ARG A 143 -4.64 16.33 4.13
C ARG A 143 -4.75 15.65 5.50
N ALA A 144 -5.93 15.16 5.86
CA ALA A 144 -6.13 14.41 7.09
C ALA A 144 -5.29 13.12 7.13
N PHE A 145 -5.23 12.39 6.02
CA PHE A 145 -4.41 11.19 5.89
C PHE A 145 -2.93 11.51 6.06
N ARG A 146 -2.40 12.55 5.39
CA ARG A 146 -0.99 12.93 5.50
C ARG A 146 -0.63 13.36 6.93
N ARG A 147 -1.51 14.11 7.61
CA ARG A 147 -1.30 14.50 9.00
C ARG A 147 -1.20 13.30 9.94
N GLN A 148 -2.05 12.29 9.76
CA GLN A 148 -2.10 11.12 10.66
C GLN A 148 -1.07 10.05 10.33
N TYR A 149 -0.82 9.83 9.05
CA TYR A 149 -0.06 8.69 8.55
C TYR A 149 1.20 9.08 7.77
N GLY A 150 1.55 10.37 7.68
CA GLY A 150 2.74 10.86 6.95
C GLY A 150 4.10 10.37 7.50
N ALA A 151 4.11 9.75 8.68
CA ALA A 151 5.28 9.04 9.19
C ALA A 151 5.49 7.67 8.50
N GLU A 152 4.41 7.04 8.03
CA GLU A 152 4.40 5.71 7.41
C GLU A 152 4.29 5.77 5.88
N PHE A 153 3.72 6.84 5.34
CA PHE A 153 3.46 7.01 3.92
C PHE A 153 4.13 8.25 3.34
N TYR A 154 4.61 8.13 2.11
CA TYR A 154 5.13 9.21 1.29
C TYR A 154 4.11 9.48 0.17
N MET A 155 3.45 10.63 0.23
CA MET A 155 2.34 11.00 -0.64
C MET A 155 2.83 11.78 -1.85
N CYS A 156 2.61 11.24 -3.04
CA CYS A 156 2.91 11.91 -4.30
C CYS A 156 1.63 12.33 -5.02
N MET A 157 1.52 13.59 -5.40
CA MET A 157 0.41 14.12 -6.20
C MET A 157 0.78 14.21 -7.68
N ILE A 158 -0.07 13.69 -8.57
CA ILE A 158 0.10 13.81 -10.02
C ILE A 158 -1.16 14.47 -10.59
N ALA A 159 -1.02 15.68 -11.12
CA ALA A 159 -2.14 16.43 -11.67
C ALA A 159 -1.66 17.41 -12.76
N PRO A 160 -2.54 18.02 -13.56
CA PRO A 160 -2.19 19.15 -14.42
C PRO A 160 -1.60 20.32 -13.60
N GLU A 161 -0.79 21.17 -14.23
CA GLU A 161 -0.11 22.29 -13.55
C GLU A 161 -1.12 23.23 -12.88
N GLU A 162 -2.18 23.57 -13.61
CA GLU A 162 -3.26 24.43 -13.12
C GLU A 162 -3.99 23.84 -11.90
N ILE A 163 -4.03 22.52 -11.77
CA ILE A 163 -4.63 21.84 -10.62
C ILE A 163 -3.64 21.80 -9.45
N LEU A 164 -2.35 21.61 -9.70
CA LEU A 164 -1.33 21.58 -8.66
C LEU A 164 -1.16 22.93 -7.98
N ASP A 165 -1.29 24.03 -8.72
CA ASP A 165 -1.19 25.40 -8.18
C ASP A 165 -2.25 25.70 -7.11
N ASP A 166 -3.42 25.11 -7.26
CA ASP A 166 -4.55 25.29 -6.34
C ASP A 166 -4.54 24.27 -5.17
N ILE A 167 -3.67 23.25 -5.21
CA ILE A 167 -3.57 22.24 -4.13
C ILE A 167 -2.59 22.72 -3.05
N PRO A 168 -3.03 22.80 -1.78
CA PRO A 168 -2.15 23.15 -0.67
C PRO A 168 -0.92 22.23 -0.55
N LEU A 169 0.25 22.83 -0.30
CA LEU A 169 1.52 22.08 -0.14
C LEU A 169 1.50 21.08 1.03
N ASP A 170 0.59 21.24 1.98
CA ASP A 170 0.41 20.30 3.08
C ASP A 170 -0.37 19.02 2.66
N ALA A 171 -0.87 18.92 1.43
CA ALA A 171 -1.55 17.74 0.92
C ALA A 171 -0.59 16.63 0.41
N TYR A 172 0.65 16.95 0.02
CA TYR A 172 1.58 15.99 -0.58
C TYR A 172 3.04 16.24 -0.17
N ASP A 173 3.85 15.20 -0.17
CA ASP A 173 5.30 15.29 0.05
C ASP A 173 6.04 15.69 -1.23
N GLU A 174 5.53 15.26 -2.39
CA GLU A 174 6.07 15.61 -3.69
C GLU A 174 4.96 15.66 -4.74
N SER A 175 5.15 16.46 -5.78
CA SER A 175 4.22 16.55 -6.88
C SER A 175 4.93 16.46 -8.23
N ALA A 176 4.20 16.07 -9.26
CA ALA A 176 4.64 16.18 -10.64
C ALA A 176 3.44 16.48 -11.54
N THR A 177 3.68 17.25 -12.60
CA THR A 177 2.66 17.38 -13.64
C THR A 177 2.46 16.03 -14.34
N THR A 178 1.30 15.85 -14.98
CA THR A 178 1.01 14.65 -15.79
C THR A 178 2.11 14.37 -16.83
N GLU A 179 2.71 15.42 -17.41
CA GLU A 179 3.79 15.33 -18.40
C GLU A 179 5.11 14.81 -17.79
N PHE A 180 5.39 15.18 -16.54
CA PHE A 180 6.60 14.76 -15.82
C PHE A 180 6.39 13.56 -14.89
N ALA A 181 5.21 12.94 -14.90
CA ALA A 181 4.88 11.78 -14.07
C ALA A 181 5.87 10.62 -14.25
N GLN A 182 6.36 10.40 -15.47
CA GLN A 182 7.36 9.35 -15.74
C GLN A 182 8.67 9.60 -14.98
N ASN A 183 9.14 10.85 -14.93
CA ASN A 183 10.38 11.20 -14.23
C ASN A 183 10.24 11.01 -12.72
N LEU A 184 9.06 11.34 -12.16
CA LEU A 184 8.75 11.08 -10.76
C LEU A 184 8.75 9.57 -10.48
N ILE A 185 8.02 8.79 -11.27
CA ILE A 185 7.87 7.34 -11.07
C ILE A 185 9.21 6.62 -11.19
N SER A 186 10.04 6.97 -12.18
CA SER A 186 11.37 6.36 -12.33
C SER A 186 12.23 6.58 -11.08
N ARG A 187 12.24 7.79 -10.50
CA ARG A 187 12.98 8.06 -9.26
C ARG A 187 12.42 7.36 -8.02
N LEU A 188 11.12 7.05 -8.00
CA LEU A 188 10.49 6.32 -6.89
C LEU A 188 10.69 4.80 -7.01
N ALA A 189 11.07 4.31 -8.19
CA ALA A 189 11.31 2.89 -8.45
C ALA A 189 12.73 2.43 -8.07
N ASP A 190 13.68 3.38 -8.01
CA ASP A 190 15.08 3.16 -7.61
C ASP A 190 15.24 3.03 -6.08
#